data_AF-A0A258WU56-F1
#
_entry.id   AF-A0A258WU56-F1
#
_cell.length_a   1.000
_cell.length_b   1.000
_cell.length_c   1.000
_cell.angle_alpha   90.00
_cell.angle_beta   90.00
_cell.angle_gamma   90.00
#
_symmetry.space_group_name_H-M   'P 1'
#
loop_
_entity.id
_entity.type
_entity.pdbx_description
1 polymer ?
#
loop_
_entity_poly.entity_id
_entity_poly.type
_entity_poly.pdbx_seq_one_letter_code
_entity_poly.pdbx_strand_id
1 'polypeptide(L)'
;MNEKNLDYLKKVLDNLGFGTRLNDVLETAIRREIPRFTLGLNNTHRPAEVKDQNIPRTDHIRFELNFNKAKESDMYFLNDYLVTLRKQGEPVPRIQTFDLERDHRITALQAWKLLSGLSFEKDVYPKQNSEEKTAYKPEKTKVWFKLNLDVTDAYGNHPLRTFYPEYQYNLSDSLAKYPLKGLEDATKKEEVLKTLKYGNFQDAELTIGKKSIPVMLAANPQMKTIDIYDKNRREIRDEEIFPERAAAQTAKAETSVGVKNGKNAVSQSAPEQTEQPWKQEPELESAKTIGR
;
A
#
# COMPACT_ATOMS: atom_id res chain seq x y z
N MET A 1 12.82 -36.01 -0.29
CA MET A 1 12.82 -34.57 -0.64
C MET A 1 12.35 -34.38 -2.08
N ASN A 2 11.44 -33.44 -2.33
CA ASN A 2 10.96 -33.10 -3.67
C ASN A 2 11.80 -31.97 -4.31
N GLU A 3 12.76 -32.34 -5.17
CA GLU A 3 13.69 -31.38 -5.81
C GLU A 3 12.98 -30.31 -6.67
N LYS A 4 11.91 -30.70 -7.37
CA LYS A 4 11.14 -29.77 -8.21
C LYS A 4 10.45 -28.71 -7.36
N ASN A 5 9.92 -29.08 -6.20
CA ASN A 5 9.31 -28.14 -5.26
C ASN A 5 10.36 -27.21 -4.64
N LEU A 6 11.56 -27.71 -4.30
CA LEU A 6 12.66 -26.88 -3.81
C LEU A 6 13.10 -25.83 -4.85
N ASP A 7 13.34 -26.22 -6.11
CA ASP A 7 13.69 -25.30 -7.18
C ASP A 7 12.60 -24.24 -7.42
N TYR A 8 11.33 -24.67 -7.38
CA TYR A 8 10.20 -23.75 -7.46
C TYR A 8 10.21 -22.71 -6.31
N LEU A 9 10.42 -23.14 -5.07
CA LEU A 9 10.47 -22.23 -3.92
C LEU A 9 11.65 -21.25 -4.01
N LYS A 10 12.82 -21.71 -4.47
CA LYS A 10 13.99 -20.82 -4.71
C LYS A 10 13.66 -19.73 -5.74
N LYS A 11 12.97 -20.09 -6.84
CA LYS A 11 12.49 -19.12 -7.85
C LYS A 11 11.43 -18.18 -7.30
N VAL A 12 10.52 -18.66 -6.45
CA VAL A 12 9.52 -17.81 -5.78
C VAL A 12 10.20 -16.77 -4.89
N LEU A 13 11.21 -17.17 -4.10
CA LEU A 13 11.97 -16.23 -3.27
C LEU A 13 12.68 -15.15 -4.10
N ASP A 14 13.29 -15.54 -5.22
CA ASP A 14 13.95 -14.61 -6.13
C ASP A 14 12.94 -13.60 -6.72
N ASN A 15 11.81 -14.10 -7.26
CA ASN A 15 10.75 -13.27 -7.84
C ASN A 15 10.08 -12.33 -6.82
N LEU A 16 10.05 -12.71 -5.53
CA LEU A 16 9.55 -11.86 -4.45
C LEU A 16 10.59 -10.84 -3.96
N GLY A 17 11.81 -10.86 -4.48
CA GLY A 17 12.88 -9.91 -4.14
C GLY A 17 13.70 -10.30 -2.90
N PHE A 18 13.63 -11.56 -2.46
CA PHE A 18 14.48 -12.08 -1.38
C PHE A 18 15.83 -12.62 -1.89
N GLY A 19 15.92 -12.90 -3.19
CA GLY A 19 17.12 -13.41 -3.85
C GLY A 19 17.49 -14.81 -3.37
N THR A 20 18.79 -15.13 -3.39
CA THR A 20 19.30 -16.48 -3.15
C THR A 20 19.83 -16.71 -1.72
N ARG A 21 19.86 -15.67 -0.87
CA ARG A 21 20.49 -15.70 0.47
C ARG A 21 19.88 -16.73 1.41
N LEU A 22 18.64 -17.13 1.17
CA LEU A 22 17.90 -18.09 1.98
C LEU A 22 17.92 -19.52 1.40
N ASN A 23 18.55 -19.75 0.25
CA ASN A 23 18.44 -21.02 -0.47
C ASN A 23 18.99 -22.21 0.32
N ASP A 24 20.15 -22.06 0.96
CA ASP A 24 20.81 -23.15 1.69
C ASP A 24 20.05 -23.52 2.97
N VAL A 25 19.54 -22.52 3.69
CA VAL A 25 18.75 -22.73 4.91
C VAL A 25 17.36 -23.28 4.60
N LEU A 26 16.74 -22.86 3.50
CA LEU A 26 15.49 -23.43 2.97
C LEU A 26 15.68 -24.92 2.64
N GLU A 27 16.73 -25.22 1.87
CA GLU A 27 17.06 -26.58 1.48
C GLU A 27 17.34 -27.47 2.70
N THR A 28 18.08 -26.96 3.67
CA THR A 28 18.36 -27.68 4.93
C THR A 28 17.07 -27.98 5.70
N ALA A 29 16.16 -27.02 5.82
CA ALA A 29 14.88 -27.22 6.51
C ALA A 29 14.00 -28.27 5.83
N ILE A 30 13.94 -28.23 4.50
CA ILE A 30 13.18 -29.21 3.68
C ILE A 30 13.82 -30.61 3.75
N ARG A 31 15.15 -30.71 3.66
CA ARG A 31 15.89 -31.99 3.80
C ARG A 31 15.67 -32.65 5.15
N ARG A 32 15.53 -31.85 6.22
CA ARG A 32 15.24 -32.31 7.58
C ARG A 32 13.76 -32.58 7.86
N GLU A 33 12.91 -32.44 6.84
CA GLU A 33 11.48 -32.68 6.91
C GLU A 33 10.75 -31.86 7.99
N ILE A 34 11.22 -30.64 8.26
CA ILE A 34 10.64 -29.79 9.30
C ILE A 34 9.22 -29.35 8.88
N PRO A 35 8.14 -29.74 9.59
CA PRO A 35 6.77 -29.55 9.11
C PRO A 35 6.34 -28.08 9.00
N ARG A 36 6.90 -27.20 9.84
CA ARG A 36 6.68 -25.75 9.83
C ARG A 36 7.95 -25.05 10.26
N PHE A 37 8.37 -24.03 9.51
CA PHE A 37 9.56 -23.25 9.85
C PHE A 37 9.46 -21.82 9.29
N THR A 38 10.26 -20.93 9.86
CA THR A 38 10.34 -19.53 9.46
C THR A 38 11.77 -19.19 9.10
N LEU A 39 11.97 -18.50 7.97
CA LEU A 39 13.28 -18.01 7.55
C LEU A 39 13.35 -16.50 7.74
N GLY A 40 14.32 -16.03 8.52
CA GLY A 40 14.53 -14.61 8.81
C GLY A 40 15.52 -13.95 7.84
N LEU A 41 15.21 -12.73 7.40
CA LEU A 41 16.10 -11.93 6.56
C LEU A 41 16.08 -10.46 6.98
N ASN A 42 17.26 -9.92 7.30
CA ASN A 42 17.42 -8.49 7.53
C ASN A 42 17.86 -7.79 6.23
N ASN A 43 17.29 -6.61 6.01
CA ASN A 43 17.62 -5.74 4.89
C ASN A 43 17.66 -4.29 5.36
N THR A 44 18.33 -3.46 4.58
CA THR A 44 18.34 -2.01 4.76
C THR A 44 17.91 -1.37 3.45
N HIS A 45 17.05 -0.36 3.55
CA HIS A 45 16.69 0.44 2.39
C HIS A 45 17.08 1.89 2.65
N ARG A 46 17.75 2.51 1.67
CA ARG A 46 17.99 3.95 1.65
C ARG A 46 17.04 4.56 0.62
N PRO A 47 16.08 5.40 1.05
CA PRO A 47 15.16 6.07 0.13
C PRO A 47 15.95 6.89 -0.90
N ALA A 48 15.55 6.82 -2.17
CA ALA A 48 16.28 7.41 -3.30
C ALA A 48 16.37 8.94 -3.22
N GLU A 49 15.52 9.57 -2.42
CA GLU A 49 15.41 11.02 -2.31
C GLU A 49 16.47 11.62 -1.36
N VAL A 50 17.21 10.76 -0.65
CA VAL A 50 18.35 11.16 0.18
C VAL A 50 19.60 11.26 -0.69
N LYS A 51 19.82 12.43 -1.29
CA LYS A 51 21.03 12.74 -2.09
C LYS A 51 22.27 12.94 -1.22
N ASP A 52 22.10 13.36 0.03
CA ASP A 52 23.21 13.54 0.97
C ASP A 52 23.55 12.22 1.66
N GLN A 53 24.71 11.66 1.33
CA GLN A 53 25.21 10.41 1.90
C GLN A 53 25.45 10.51 3.42
N ASN A 54 25.62 11.72 3.96
CA ASN A 54 25.93 11.98 5.36
C ASN A 54 24.68 12.09 6.25
N ILE A 55 23.48 12.11 5.69
CA ILE A 55 22.23 12.02 6.46
C ILE A 55 21.81 10.54 6.46
N PRO A 56 22.07 9.78 7.54
CA PRO A 56 21.49 8.45 7.64
C PRO A 56 19.98 8.67 7.75
N ARG A 57 19.25 8.24 6.73
CA ARG A 57 17.84 7.85 6.84
C ARG A 57 17.74 6.46 6.26
N THR A 58 18.38 5.53 6.96
CA THR A 58 18.38 4.13 6.58
C THR A 58 17.21 3.47 7.27
N ASP A 59 16.28 2.97 6.47
CA ASP A 59 15.20 2.14 6.96
C ASP A 59 15.74 0.73 7.20
N HIS A 60 15.51 0.19 8.40
CA HIS A 60 15.86 -1.18 8.74
C HIS A 60 14.62 -2.05 8.60
N ILE A 61 14.74 -3.12 7.82
CA ILE A 61 13.62 -4.00 7.48
C ILE A 61 13.99 -5.42 7.88
N ARG A 62 13.11 -6.09 8.61
CA ARG A 62 13.19 -7.52 8.91
C ARG A 62 12.03 -8.24 8.24
N PHE A 63 12.34 -9.33 7.56
CA PHE A 63 11.38 -10.25 6.96
C PHE A 63 11.43 -11.58 7.68
N GLU A 64 10.28 -12.20 7.88
CA GLU A 64 10.13 -13.54 8.45
C GLU A 64 9.18 -14.35 7.57
N LEU A 65 9.73 -15.25 6.77
CA LEU A 65 9.02 -15.98 5.73
C LEU A 65 8.54 -17.33 6.27
N ASN A 66 7.23 -17.56 6.25
CA ASN A 66 6.62 -18.72 6.91
C ASN A 66 6.32 -19.86 5.92
N PHE A 67 6.91 -21.01 6.19
CA PHE A 67 6.78 -22.21 5.37
C PHE A 67 6.11 -23.35 6.13
N ASN A 68 5.40 -24.21 5.41
CA ASN A 68 4.86 -25.46 5.91
C ASN A 68 4.91 -26.59 4.88
N LYS A 69 5.02 -27.82 5.38
CA LYS A 69 4.84 -29.04 4.60
C LYS A 69 3.33 -29.32 4.42
N ALA A 70 2.94 -29.83 3.25
CA ALA A 70 1.62 -30.40 3.03
C ALA A 70 1.41 -31.63 3.92
N LYS A 71 0.16 -31.91 4.31
CA LYS A 71 -0.16 -33.10 5.12
C LYS A 71 -0.04 -34.41 4.33
N GLU A 72 -0.38 -34.36 3.03
CA GLU A 72 -0.57 -35.54 2.18
C GLU A 72 0.51 -35.67 1.10
N SER A 73 1.52 -34.79 1.10
CA SER A 73 2.60 -34.85 0.10
C SER A 73 3.91 -34.29 0.66
N ASP A 74 5.00 -34.52 -0.07
CA ASP A 74 6.31 -33.95 0.23
C ASP A 74 6.49 -32.51 -0.27
N MET A 75 5.40 -31.81 -0.56
CA MET A 75 5.44 -30.42 -1.00
C MET A 75 5.52 -29.47 0.19
N TYR A 76 6.31 -28.41 0.01
CA TYR A 76 6.38 -27.25 0.89
C TYR A 76 5.80 -26.03 0.20
N PHE A 77 5.21 -25.16 1.01
CA PHE A 77 4.61 -23.90 0.58
C PHE A 77 5.17 -22.75 1.40
N LEU A 78 5.31 -21.59 0.73
CA LEU A 78 5.46 -20.30 1.38
C LEU A 78 4.06 -19.66 1.40
N ASN A 79 3.49 -19.44 2.59
CA ASN A 79 2.11 -18.95 2.71
C ASN A 79 2.07 -17.44 2.86
N ASP A 80 2.87 -16.94 3.79
CA ASP A 80 2.89 -15.54 4.18
C ASP A 80 4.29 -15.15 4.64
N TYR A 81 4.48 -13.85 4.85
CA TYR A 81 5.66 -13.34 5.52
C TYR A 81 5.33 -12.11 6.36
N LEU A 82 5.96 -12.02 7.53
CA LEU A 82 5.91 -10.85 8.39
C LEU A 82 7.00 -9.86 7.97
N VAL A 83 6.66 -8.58 7.96
CA VAL A 83 7.59 -7.48 7.73
C VAL A 83 7.58 -6.55 8.93
N THR A 84 8.76 -6.22 9.44
CA THR A 84 8.96 -5.18 10.45
C THR A 84 9.82 -4.07 9.85
N LEU A 85 9.25 -2.88 9.73
CA LEU A 85 9.94 -1.67 9.26
C LEU A 85 10.25 -0.76 10.45
N ARG A 86 11.53 -0.45 10.64
CA ARG A 86 12.02 0.57 11.58
C ARG A 86 12.56 1.76 10.80
N LYS A 87 11.88 2.89 10.93
CA LYS A 87 12.29 4.16 10.32
C LYS A 87 13.02 5.00 11.35
N GLN A 88 14.08 5.67 10.92
CA GLN A 88 14.82 6.55 11.80
C GLN A 88 13.94 7.74 12.24
N GLY A 89 13.91 7.98 13.55
CA GLY A 89 13.06 9.01 14.16
C GLY A 89 11.63 8.55 14.49
N GLU A 90 11.24 7.34 14.13
CA GLU A 90 9.97 6.74 14.56
C GLU A 90 10.25 5.72 15.67
N PRO A 91 9.71 5.90 16.89
CA PRO A 91 10.01 5.02 18.03
C PRO A 91 9.35 3.65 17.91
N VAL A 92 8.21 3.57 17.21
CA VAL A 92 7.41 2.35 17.06
C VAL A 92 7.66 1.76 15.66
N PRO A 93 8.05 0.48 15.56
CA PRO A 93 8.15 -0.18 14.26
C PRO A 93 6.76 -0.37 13.63
N ARG A 94 6.69 -0.29 12.31
CA ARG A 94 5.49 -0.66 11.56
C ARG A 94 5.59 -2.13 11.20
N ILE A 95 4.51 -2.88 11.43
CA ILE A 95 4.49 -4.33 11.29
C ILE A 95 3.33 -4.72 10.38
N GLN A 96 3.57 -5.62 9.43
CA GLN A 96 2.54 -6.13 8.53
C GLN A 96 2.86 -7.55 8.09
N THR A 97 1.88 -8.43 8.17
CA THR A 97 1.89 -9.74 7.51
C THR A 97 1.28 -9.61 6.12
N PHE A 98 1.96 -10.14 5.11
CA PHE A 98 1.45 -10.27 3.75
C PHE A 98 1.25 -11.75 3.41
N ASP A 99 0.02 -12.12 3.09
CA ASP A 99 -0.33 -13.44 2.58
C ASP A 99 -0.11 -13.47 1.05
N LEU A 100 0.58 -14.50 0.57
CA LEU A 100 0.96 -14.55 -0.85
C LEU A 100 -0.24 -14.72 -1.78
N GLU A 101 -1.28 -15.43 -1.37
CA GLU A 101 -2.45 -15.69 -2.20
C GLU A 101 -3.45 -14.54 -2.11
N ARG A 102 -3.83 -14.17 -0.88
CA ARG A 102 -4.81 -13.11 -0.61
C ARG A 102 -4.29 -11.74 -1.05
N ASP A 103 -3.04 -11.41 -0.76
CA ASP A 103 -2.50 -10.07 -0.99
C ASP A 103 -1.77 -9.96 -2.35
N HIS A 104 -2.10 -10.85 -3.30
CA HIS A 104 -1.57 -10.80 -4.67
C HIS A 104 -0.04 -10.80 -4.76
N ARG A 105 0.64 -11.59 -3.92
CA ARG A 105 2.11 -11.75 -3.92
C ARG A 105 2.86 -10.42 -3.86
N ILE A 106 2.58 -9.60 -2.85
CA ILE A 106 3.38 -8.40 -2.54
C ILE A 106 4.85 -8.81 -2.44
N THR A 107 5.74 -8.10 -3.15
CA THR A 107 7.19 -8.34 -3.09
C THR A 107 7.83 -7.63 -1.90
N ALA A 108 9.06 -7.98 -1.53
CA ALA A 108 9.81 -7.32 -0.46
C ALA A 108 9.91 -5.79 -0.63
N LEU A 109 10.12 -5.31 -1.87
CA LEU A 109 10.16 -3.88 -2.18
C LEU A 109 8.77 -3.23 -2.07
N GLN A 110 7.72 -3.90 -2.54
CA GLN A 110 6.35 -3.42 -2.46
C GLN A 110 5.87 -3.33 -1.00
N ALA A 111 6.23 -4.30 -0.17
CA ALA A 111 5.94 -4.28 1.26
C ALA A 111 6.59 -3.08 1.96
N TRP A 112 7.86 -2.79 1.65
CA TRP A 112 8.53 -1.59 2.16
C TRP A 112 7.83 -0.29 1.72
N LYS A 113 7.37 -0.20 0.46
CA LYS A 113 6.62 0.96 -0.06
C LYS A 113 5.32 1.19 0.73
N LEU A 114 4.54 0.13 0.90
CA LEU A 114 3.28 0.16 1.63
C LEU A 114 3.49 0.60 3.10
N LEU A 115 4.46 -0.02 3.79
CA LEU A 115 4.81 0.34 5.16
C LEU A 115 5.39 1.76 5.27
N SER A 116 5.95 2.30 4.19
CA SER A 116 6.41 3.68 4.11
C SER A 116 5.29 4.70 3.88
N GLY A 117 4.04 4.25 3.67
CA GLY A 117 2.85 5.09 3.40
C GLY A 117 2.57 5.32 1.91
N LEU A 118 3.40 4.76 1.04
CA LEU A 118 3.25 4.88 -0.42
C LEU A 118 2.19 3.90 -0.93
N SER A 119 1.59 4.25 -2.07
CA SER A 119 0.74 3.34 -2.84
C SER A 119 1.38 3.04 -4.18
N PHE A 120 1.09 1.87 -4.74
CA PHE A 120 1.54 1.49 -6.08
C PHE A 120 0.42 0.80 -6.87
N GLU A 121 0.54 0.83 -8.19
CA GLU A 121 -0.26 0.09 -9.14
C GLU A 121 0.46 -1.19 -9.55
N LYS A 122 -0.28 -2.29 -9.62
CA LYS A 122 0.24 -3.58 -10.07
C LYS A 122 -0.83 -4.32 -10.86
N ASP A 123 -0.39 -5.09 -11.85
CA ASP A 123 -1.25 -6.06 -12.52
C ASP A 123 -1.59 -7.22 -11.58
N VAL A 124 -2.88 -7.44 -11.34
CA VAL A 124 -3.41 -8.61 -10.65
C VAL A 124 -4.15 -9.50 -11.63
N TYR A 125 -4.19 -10.80 -11.34
CA TYR A 125 -5.11 -11.70 -12.03
C TYR A 125 -6.38 -11.80 -11.17
N PRO A 126 -7.57 -11.55 -11.73
CA PRO A 126 -8.80 -11.79 -11.01
C PRO A 126 -8.88 -13.25 -10.58
N LYS A 127 -9.41 -13.50 -9.37
CA LYS A 127 -9.68 -14.87 -8.91
C LYS A 127 -10.67 -15.49 -9.89
N GLN A 128 -10.26 -16.53 -10.62
CA GLN A 128 -11.20 -17.29 -11.45
C GLN A 128 -12.12 -18.07 -10.51
N ASN A 129 -13.42 -17.84 -10.59
CA ASN A 129 -14.40 -18.69 -9.93
C ASN A 129 -14.31 -20.10 -10.53
N SER A 130 -14.21 -21.11 -9.66
CA SER A 130 -13.99 -22.52 -10.03
C SER A 130 -15.06 -23.12 -10.95
N GLU A 131 -16.19 -22.44 -11.10
CA GLU A 131 -17.36 -22.87 -11.90
C GLU A 131 -17.26 -22.43 -13.37
N GLU A 132 -16.46 -21.41 -13.69
CA GLU A 132 -16.19 -20.96 -15.06
C GLU A 132 -14.79 -21.36 -15.50
N LYS A 133 -14.58 -22.66 -15.71
CA LYS A 133 -13.42 -23.16 -16.46
C LYS A 133 -13.59 -22.84 -17.94
N THR A 134 -13.52 -21.55 -18.29
CA THR A 134 -13.34 -21.15 -19.68
C THR A 134 -11.86 -21.35 -20.05
N ALA A 135 -11.61 -21.73 -21.31
CA ALA A 135 -10.25 -21.94 -21.84
C ALA A 135 -9.44 -20.62 -21.98
N TYR A 136 -10.00 -19.49 -21.53
CA TYR A 136 -9.40 -18.16 -21.65
C TYR A 136 -8.56 -17.85 -20.41
N LYS A 137 -7.33 -17.39 -20.63
CA LYS A 137 -6.48 -16.86 -19.56
C LYS A 137 -7.16 -15.61 -18.99
N PRO A 138 -7.32 -15.48 -17.66
CA PRO A 138 -7.89 -14.28 -17.07
C PRO A 138 -7.02 -13.08 -17.46
N GLU A 139 -7.65 -12.04 -18.01
CA GLU A 139 -6.96 -10.82 -18.37
C GLU A 139 -6.48 -10.12 -17.10
N LYS A 140 -5.29 -9.52 -17.16
CA LYS A 140 -4.72 -8.80 -16.02
C LYS A 140 -5.48 -7.49 -15.81
N THR A 141 -5.73 -7.14 -14.55
CA THR A 141 -6.32 -5.86 -14.18
C THR A 141 -5.32 -5.04 -13.39
N LYS A 142 -5.22 -3.75 -13.68
CA LYS A 142 -4.38 -2.82 -12.92
C LYS A 142 -5.10 -2.42 -11.63
N VAL A 143 -4.46 -2.67 -10.50
CA VAL A 143 -5.01 -2.40 -9.17
C VAL A 143 -4.02 -1.61 -8.34
N TRP A 144 -4.53 -0.60 -7.65
CA TRP A 144 -3.75 0.18 -6.69
C TRP A 144 -3.81 -0.44 -5.30
N PHE A 145 -2.70 -0.39 -4.57
CA PHE A 145 -2.56 -0.91 -3.22
C PHE A 145 -2.14 0.22 -2.26
N LYS A 146 -2.79 0.35 -1.10
CA LYS A 146 -2.39 1.28 -0.03
C LYS A 146 -2.72 0.66 1.34
N LEU A 147 -1.81 0.77 2.31
CA LEU A 147 -2.10 0.45 3.70
C LEU A 147 -2.78 1.65 4.38
N ASN A 148 -3.76 1.37 5.23
CA ASN A 148 -4.22 2.34 6.22
C ASN A 148 -3.35 2.23 7.47
N LEU A 149 -2.35 3.11 7.58
CA LEU A 149 -1.37 3.08 8.67
C LEU A 149 -1.86 3.70 9.97
N ASP A 150 -3.05 4.34 9.96
CA ASP A 150 -3.61 5.01 11.13
C ASP A 150 -4.29 4.04 12.11
N VAL A 151 -4.57 2.82 11.66
CA VAL A 151 -5.28 1.79 12.43
C VAL A 151 -4.61 0.44 12.27
N THR A 152 -4.78 -0.42 13.28
CA THR A 152 -4.41 -1.83 13.21
C THR A 152 -5.61 -2.71 13.56
N ASP A 153 -5.66 -3.90 12.98
CA ASP A 153 -6.61 -4.94 13.34
C ASP A 153 -6.23 -5.65 14.67
N ALA A 154 -7.01 -6.65 15.06
CA ALA A 154 -6.77 -7.43 16.28
C ALA A 154 -5.44 -8.21 16.28
N TYR A 155 -4.83 -8.42 15.11
CA TYR A 155 -3.55 -9.11 14.93
C TYR A 155 -2.37 -8.14 14.76
N GLY A 156 -2.62 -6.83 14.87
CA GLY A 156 -1.61 -5.80 14.70
C GLY A 156 -1.27 -5.46 13.25
N ASN A 157 -2.05 -5.95 12.28
CA ASN A 157 -1.86 -5.62 10.87
C ASN A 157 -2.61 -4.34 10.49
N HIS A 158 -2.06 -3.59 9.55
CA HIS A 158 -2.73 -2.47 8.92
C HIS A 158 -3.67 -2.96 7.80
N PRO A 159 -4.91 -2.44 7.70
CA PRO A 159 -5.81 -2.79 6.60
C PRO A 159 -5.18 -2.46 5.23
N LEU A 160 -5.03 -3.47 4.38
CA LEU A 160 -4.60 -3.31 2.99
C LEU A 160 -5.81 -3.03 2.10
N ARG A 161 -5.83 -1.86 1.47
CA ARG A 161 -6.87 -1.45 0.55
C ARG A 161 -6.42 -1.62 -0.90
N THR A 162 -7.31 -2.18 -1.71
CA THR A 162 -7.17 -2.32 -3.15
C THR A 162 -8.16 -1.41 -3.87
N PHE A 163 -7.71 -0.69 -4.89
CA PHE A 163 -8.56 0.17 -5.72
C PHE A 163 -8.50 -0.31 -7.17
N TYR A 164 -9.59 -0.94 -7.59
CA TYR A 164 -9.78 -1.45 -8.95
C TYR A 164 -10.19 -0.32 -9.91
N PRO A 165 -10.14 -0.53 -11.25
CA PRO A 165 -10.48 0.50 -12.22
C PRO A 165 -11.87 1.14 -12.03
N GLU A 166 -12.84 0.38 -11.52
CA GLU A 166 -14.20 0.85 -11.19
C GLU A 166 -14.21 1.92 -10.11
N TYR A 167 -13.16 1.98 -9.29
CA TYR A 167 -12.96 3.05 -8.31
C TYR A 167 -12.62 4.40 -8.98
N GLN A 168 -12.26 4.42 -10.27
CA GLN A 168 -12.04 5.63 -11.07
C GLN A 168 -10.97 6.57 -10.49
N TYR A 169 -9.87 6.00 -9.97
CA TYR A 169 -8.69 6.81 -9.68
C TYR A 169 -7.87 7.02 -10.95
N ASN A 170 -7.79 8.28 -11.40
CA ASN A 170 -6.92 8.67 -12.50
C ASN A 170 -5.76 9.53 -11.98
N LEU A 171 -4.55 8.97 -12.02
CA LEU A 171 -3.34 9.65 -11.56
C LEU A 171 -2.97 10.87 -12.43
N SER A 172 -3.16 10.79 -13.74
CA SER A 172 -2.84 11.91 -14.66
C SER A 172 -3.76 13.10 -14.39
N ASP A 173 -5.06 12.84 -14.22
CA ASP A 173 -6.03 13.88 -13.88
C ASP A 173 -5.76 14.44 -12.49
N SER A 174 -5.33 13.60 -11.54
CA SER A 174 -4.96 14.01 -10.19
C SER A 174 -3.76 14.95 -10.19
N LEU A 175 -2.71 14.68 -10.97
CA LEU A 175 -1.56 15.58 -11.13
C LEU A 175 -1.95 16.92 -11.74
N ALA A 176 -2.83 16.91 -12.75
CA ALA A 176 -3.26 18.13 -13.44
C ALA A 176 -4.05 19.11 -12.55
N LYS A 177 -4.55 18.67 -11.40
CA LYS A 177 -5.24 19.53 -10.42
C LYS A 177 -4.30 20.48 -9.69
N TYR A 178 -2.99 20.21 -9.69
CA TYR A 178 -2.00 20.96 -8.92
C TYR A 178 -1.11 21.82 -9.83
N PRO A 179 -0.71 23.02 -9.38
CA PRO A 179 0.15 23.94 -10.14
C PRO A 179 1.62 23.49 -10.11
N LEU A 180 1.91 22.35 -10.72
CA LEU A 180 3.23 21.73 -10.81
C LEU A 180 3.96 22.17 -12.07
N LYS A 181 5.23 22.53 -11.95
CA LYS A 181 6.11 22.84 -13.10
C LYS A 181 6.85 21.60 -13.59
N GLY A 182 7.25 21.61 -14.86
CA GLY A 182 8.12 20.58 -15.45
C GLY A 182 7.38 19.36 -15.97
N LEU A 183 6.05 19.40 -16.02
CA LEU A 183 5.17 18.36 -16.55
C LEU A 183 4.57 18.71 -17.92
N GLU A 184 5.07 19.77 -18.57
CA GLU A 184 4.61 20.23 -19.88
C GLU A 184 5.12 19.30 -21.00
N ASP A 185 6.28 18.68 -20.79
CA ASP A 185 6.85 17.69 -21.71
C ASP A 185 6.18 16.33 -21.51
N ALA A 186 5.67 15.74 -22.60
CA ALA A 186 4.94 14.47 -22.55
C ALA A 186 5.81 13.30 -22.08
N THR A 187 7.09 13.27 -22.44
CA THR A 187 8.02 12.21 -22.04
C THR A 187 8.29 12.28 -20.54
N LYS A 188 8.62 13.47 -20.03
CA LYS A 188 8.81 13.70 -18.59
C LYS A 188 7.55 13.39 -17.80
N LYS A 189 6.37 13.77 -18.31
CA LYS A 189 5.10 13.46 -17.67
C LYS A 189 4.87 11.94 -17.57
N GLU A 190 5.17 11.18 -18.62
CA GLU A 190 5.04 9.71 -18.59
C GLU A 190 6.03 9.08 -17.60
N GLU A 191 7.27 9.59 -17.51
CA GLU A 191 8.25 9.16 -16.52
C GLU A 191 7.76 9.41 -15.09
N VAL A 192 7.21 10.60 -14.81
CA VAL A 192 6.59 10.94 -13.52
C VAL A 192 5.43 9.99 -13.19
N LEU A 193 4.52 9.78 -14.14
CA LEU A 193 3.39 8.86 -13.97
C LEU A 193 3.87 7.45 -13.66
N LYS A 194 4.90 6.98 -14.36
CA LYS A 194 5.51 5.66 -14.15
C LYS A 194 6.13 5.56 -12.76
N THR A 195 6.90 6.55 -12.33
CA THR A 195 7.53 6.61 -10.99
C THR A 195 6.48 6.50 -9.88
N LEU A 196 5.41 7.30 -9.99
CA LEU A 196 4.32 7.32 -9.02
C LEU A 196 3.49 6.03 -9.04
N LYS A 197 3.22 5.45 -10.22
CA LYS A 197 2.57 4.13 -10.36
C LYS A 197 3.38 3.02 -9.71
N TYR A 198 4.70 3.08 -9.76
CA TYR A 198 5.53 2.11 -9.03
C TYR A 198 5.58 2.38 -7.52
N GLY A 199 4.93 3.42 -7.01
CA GLY A 199 4.95 3.78 -5.59
C GLY A 199 6.32 4.27 -5.14
N ASN A 200 6.94 5.13 -5.93
CA ASN A 200 8.11 5.91 -5.54
C ASN A 200 7.70 7.38 -5.39
N PHE A 201 8.48 8.16 -4.65
CA PHE A 201 8.32 9.61 -4.67
C PHE A 201 8.81 10.18 -6.00
N GLN A 202 8.23 11.31 -6.39
CA GLN A 202 8.68 12.11 -7.52
C GLN A 202 8.96 13.55 -7.08
N ASP A 203 10.19 14.03 -7.30
CA ASP A 203 10.53 15.43 -7.10
C ASP A 203 9.84 16.31 -8.16
N ALA A 204 9.31 17.45 -7.73
CA ALA A 204 8.71 18.47 -8.58
C ALA A 204 8.82 19.88 -7.97
N GLU A 205 8.40 20.89 -8.72
CA GLU A 205 8.20 22.24 -8.18
C GLU A 205 6.71 22.60 -8.16
N LEU A 206 6.22 23.00 -6.99
CA LEU A 206 4.85 23.45 -6.79
C LEU A 206 4.80 24.98 -6.70
N THR A 207 3.87 25.60 -7.42
CA THR A 207 3.64 27.05 -7.34
C THR A 207 2.53 27.36 -6.35
N ILE A 208 2.84 28.05 -5.25
CA ILE A 208 1.84 28.55 -4.30
C ILE A 208 1.89 30.09 -4.34
N GLY A 209 0.80 30.70 -4.80
CA GLY A 209 0.75 32.14 -5.08
C GLY A 209 1.79 32.55 -6.14
N LYS A 210 2.80 33.31 -5.73
CA LYS A 210 3.91 33.76 -6.61
C LYS A 210 5.23 33.02 -6.40
N LYS A 211 5.28 32.03 -5.49
CA LYS A 211 6.51 31.31 -5.13
C LYS A 211 6.50 29.89 -5.68
N SER A 212 7.63 29.46 -6.23
CA SER A 212 7.91 28.05 -6.57
C SER A 212 8.63 27.41 -5.40
N ILE A 213 8.17 26.27 -4.91
CA ILE A 213 8.83 25.50 -3.85
C ILE A 213 9.09 24.07 -4.31
N PRO A 214 10.25 23.48 -3.97
CA PRO A 214 10.51 22.07 -4.25
C PRO A 214 9.62 21.18 -3.36
N VAL A 215 9.01 20.18 -3.97
CA VAL A 215 8.11 19.23 -3.30
C VAL A 215 8.40 17.80 -3.76
N MET A 216 7.93 16.84 -2.96
CA MET A 216 7.88 15.42 -3.32
C MET A 216 6.43 15.00 -3.49
N LEU A 217 6.15 14.25 -4.55
CA LEU A 217 4.81 13.77 -4.88
C LEU A 217 4.71 12.26 -4.63
N ALA A 218 3.55 11.80 -4.16
CA ALA A 218 3.20 10.38 -4.13
C ALA A 218 1.75 10.19 -4.61
N ALA A 219 1.45 9.02 -5.18
CA ALA A 219 0.06 8.70 -5.53
C ALA A 219 -0.80 8.52 -4.26
N ASN A 220 -2.04 8.99 -4.31
CA ASN A 220 -3.03 8.75 -3.26
C ASN A 220 -4.36 8.27 -3.86
N PRO A 221 -4.47 6.97 -4.20
CA PRO A 221 -5.70 6.41 -4.72
C PRO A 221 -6.86 6.56 -3.72
N GLN A 222 -6.62 6.46 -2.41
CA GLN A 222 -7.67 6.56 -1.39
C GLN A 222 -8.43 7.88 -1.41
N MET A 223 -7.73 8.99 -1.66
CA MET A 223 -8.34 10.32 -1.74
C MET A 223 -8.66 10.75 -3.19
N LYS A 224 -8.31 9.93 -4.19
CA LYS A 224 -8.32 10.27 -5.62
C LYS A 224 -7.53 11.55 -5.93
N THR A 225 -6.39 11.70 -5.27
CA THR A 225 -5.47 12.83 -5.38
C THR A 225 -4.01 12.34 -5.47
N ILE A 226 -3.07 13.26 -5.29
CA ILE A 226 -1.67 12.96 -4.97
C ILE A 226 -1.40 13.53 -3.58
N ASP A 227 -0.49 12.87 -2.85
CA ASP A 227 0.07 13.45 -1.63
C ASP A 227 1.26 14.33 -2.01
N ILE A 228 1.34 15.52 -1.42
CA ILE A 228 2.40 16.50 -1.66
C ILE A 228 3.14 16.75 -0.36
N TYR A 229 4.46 16.64 -0.40
CA TYR A 229 5.30 16.79 0.79
C TYR A 229 6.37 17.85 0.59
N ASP A 230 6.70 18.57 1.66
CA ASP A 230 7.89 19.40 1.71
C ASP A 230 9.18 18.55 1.88
N LYS A 231 10.33 19.21 1.85
CA LYS A 231 11.66 18.58 2.03
C LYS A 231 11.83 17.78 3.33
N ASN A 232 10.99 18.03 4.34
CA ASN A 232 11.03 17.34 5.62
C ASN A 232 10.06 16.16 5.69
N ARG A 233 9.29 15.88 4.62
CA ARG A 233 8.14 14.96 4.58
C ARG A 233 6.97 15.39 5.45
N ARG A 234 6.79 16.69 5.65
CA ARG A 234 5.51 17.20 6.13
C ARG A 234 4.58 17.32 4.93
N GLU A 235 3.39 16.75 5.06
CA GLU A 235 2.33 16.91 4.07
C GLU A 235 1.95 18.38 3.93
N ILE A 236 1.85 18.85 2.69
CA ILE A 236 1.30 20.16 2.34
C ILE A 236 -0.13 19.91 1.88
N ARG A 237 -1.10 20.29 2.70
CA ARG A 237 -2.51 20.00 2.43
C ARG A 237 -3.09 20.93 1.36
N ASP A 238 -4.18 20.50 0.74
CA ASP A 238 -4.88 21.27 -0.29
C ASP A 238 -5.26 22.68 0.15
N GLU A 239 -5.57 22.91 1.44
CA GLU A 239 -5.89 24.24 1.97
C GLU A 239 -4.68 25.18 1.97
N GLU A 240 -3.47 24.66 2.18
CA GLU A 240 -2.22 25.43 2.09
C GLU A 240 -1.90 25.81 0.63
N ILE A 241 -2.26 24.94 -0.32
CA ILE A 241 -2.00 25.13 -1.76
C ILE A 241 -3.05 26.08 -2.37
N PHE A 242 -4.31 25.93 -1.98
CA PHE A 242 -5.46 26.67 -2.50
C PHE A 242 -6.22 27.41 -1.39
N PRO A 243 -5.65 28.45 -0.77
CA PRO A 243 -6.30 29.17 0.34
C PRO A 243 -7.65 29.78 -0.05
N GLU A 244 -7.83 30.18 -1.31
CA GLU A 244 -9.11 30.68 -1.84
C GLU A 244 -10.22 29.61 -1.84
N ARG A 245 -9.87 28.33 -2.08
CA ARG A 245 -10.84 27.22 -2.01
C ARG A 245 -11.26 26.96 -0.56
N ALA A 246 -10.32 27.07 0.38
CA ALA A 246 -10.61 26.92 1.81
C ALA A 246 -11.57 28.03 2.30
N ALA A 247 -11.33 29.29 1.90
CA ALA A 247 -12.19 30.42 2.24
C ALA A 247 -13.61 30.32 1.65
N ALA A 248 -13.75 29.74 0.44
CA ALA A 248 -15.04 29.52 -0.19
C ALA A 248 -15.87 28.41 0.49
N GLN A 249 -15.23 27.43 1.14
CA GLN A 249 -15.91 26.37 1.87
C GLN A 249 -16.46 26.86 3.21
N THR A 250 -15.73 27.71 3.94
CA THR A 250 -16.23 28.37 5.17
C THR A 250 -17.39 29.32 4.88
N ALA A 251 -17.32 30.11 3.80
CA ALA A 251 -18.43 31.00 3.41
C ALA A 251 -19.72 30.24 3.03
N LYS A 252 -19.61 29.03 2.46
CA LYS A 252 -20.77 28.15 2.15
C LYS A 252 -21.34 27.47 3.39
N ALA A 253 -20.53 27.19 4.40
CA ALA A 253 -21.01 26.68 5.69
C ALA A 253 -21.72 27.76 6.50
N GLU A 254 -21.30 29.03 6.41
CA GLU A 254 -21.96 30.15 7.09
C GLU A 254 -23.31 30.53 6.45
N THR A 255 -23.48 30.31 5.14
CA THR A 255 -24.77 30.55 4.45
C THR A 255 -25.79 29.43 4.66
N SER A 256 -25.38 28.21 5.05
CA SER A 256 -26.31 27.12 5.37
C SER A 256 -26.82 27.14 6.82
N VAL A 257 -26.18 27.90 7.73
CA VAL A 257 -26.67 28.11 9.12
C VAL A 257 -27.72 29.23 9.20
N GLY A 258 -27.84 30.09 8.17
CA GLY A 258 -28.74 31.25 8.13
C GLY A 258 -30.22 30.97 7.87
N VAL A 259 -30.65 29.72 7.62
CA VAL A 259 -32.05 29.39 7.30
C VAL A 259 -32.61 28.29 8.20
N LYS A 260 -32.48 28.42 9.52
CA LYS A 260 -33.40 27.77 10.48
C LYS A 260 -33.56 28.62 11.73
N ASN A 261 -34.47 29.58 11.70
CA ASN A 261 -35.02 30.16 12.93
C ASN A 261 -36.55 30.13 12.84
N GLY A 262 -37.15 29.17 13.56
CA GLY A 262 -38.60 28.98 13.59
C GLY A 262 -39.07 27.71 14.33
N LYS A 263 -39.05 27.80 15.67
CA LYS A 263 -39.83 27.02 16.67
C LYS A 263 -39.31 25.68 17.20
N ASN A 264 -39.03 25.74 18.51
CA ASN A 264 -38.91 24.72 19.56
C ASN A 264 -39.41 23.30 19.28
N ALA A 265 -38.54 22.32 19.57
CA ALA A 265 -38.83 21.23 20.49
C ALA A 265 -37.50 20.65 21.02
N VAL A 266 -37.40 20.52 22.35
CA VAL A 266 -36.28 19.88 23.05
C VAL A 266 -36.41 18.37 22.86
N SER A 267 -35.37 17.74 22.31
CA SER A 267 -35.10 16.32 22.52
C SER A 267 -33.60 16.08 22.37
N GLN A 268 -33.00 15.57 23.43
CA GLN A 268 -31.60 15.20 23.55
C GLN A 268 -31.23 14.18 22.46
N SER A 269 -30.20 14.50 21.66
CA SER A 269 -29.50 13.51 20.82
C SER A 269 -28.02 13.49 21.18
N ALA A 270 -27.55 12.27 21.47
CA ALA A 270 -26.14 11.92 21.64
C ALA A 270 -25.34 12.21 20.35
N PRO A 271 -24.00 12.34 20.42
CA PRO A 271 -23.21 12.73 19.27
C PRO A 271 -23.30 11.67 18.16
N GLU A 272 -23.81 12.11 17.02
CA GLU A 272 -23.93 11.37 15.78
C GLU A 272 -22.54 11.01 15.27
N GLN A 273 -22.22 9.71 15.26
CA GLN A 273 -21.06 9.19 14.57
C GLN A 273 -21.20 9.53 13.08
N THR A 274 -20.25 10.30 12.55
CA THR A 274 -20.05 10.44 11.11
C THR A 274 -19.80 9.06 10.51
N GLU A 275 -20.83 8.45 9.94
CA GLU A 275 -20.70 7.24 9.13
C GLU A 275 -19.85 7.57 7.90
N GLN A 276 -18.66 6.96 7.82
CA GLN A 276 -17.83 7.03 6.63
C GLN A 276 -18.52 6.25 5.49
N PRO A 277 -18.66 6.81 4.28
CA PRO A 277 -19.64 6.32 3.28
C PRO A 277 -19.32 4.97 2.62
N TRP A 278 -18.35 4.18 3.09
CA TRP A 278 -17.91 2.98 2.39
C TRP A 278 -17.56 1.86 3.36
N LYS A 279 -18.55 1.04 3.74
CA LYS A 279 -18.32 -0.32 4.23
C LYS A 279 -18.09 -1.21 3.02
N GLN A 280 -16.92 -1.83 2.93
CA GLN A 280 -16.75 -2.98 2.04
C GLN A 280 -17.66 -4.11 2.54
N GLU A 281 -18.35 -4.78 1.63
CA GLU A 281 -19.02 -6.03 1.95
C GLU A 281 -17.96 -7.02 2.47
N PRO A 282 -18.23 -7.76 3.55
CA PRO A 282 -17.31 -8.78 4.01
C PRO A 282 -17.16 -9.82 2.90
N GLU A 283 -15.92 -10.10 2.48
CA GLU A 283 -15.63 -11.30 1.69
C GLU A 283 -16.24 -12.49 2.43
N LEU A 284 -17.11 -13.24 1.75
CA LEU A 284 -17.76 -14.43 2.26
C LEU A 284 -16.70 -15.39 2.84
N GLU A 285 -16.52 -15.35 4.15
CA GLU A 285 -15.89 -16.42 4.90
C GLU A 285 -16.69 -17.69 4.60
N SER A 286 -16.12 -18.56 3.78
CA SER A 286 -16.63 -19.92 3.66
C SER A 286 -16.37 -20.63 5.00
N ALA A 287 -17.38 -20.54 5.87
CA ALA A 287 -17.47 -21.33 7.08
C ALA A 287 -17.40 -22.82 6.70
N LYS A 288 -16.25 -23.45 6.95
CA LYS A 288 -16.19 -24.89 7.18
C LYS A 288 -16.01 -25.12 8.67
N THR A 289 -17.13 -25.12 9.36
CA THR A 289 -17.36 -25.93 10.54
C THR A 289 -17.09 -27.39 10.18
N ILE A 290 -16.05 -28.01 10.75
CA ILE A 290 -16.06 -29.45 11.02
C ILE A 290 -15.68 -29.59 12.49
N GLY A 291 -16.67 -30.04 13.27
CA GLY A 291 -16.55 -30.25 14.70
C GLY A 291 -15.85 -31.56 15.06
N ARG A 292 -15.39 -31.58 16.32
CA ARG A 292 -14.95 -32.69 17.18
C ARG A 292 -13.96 -33.70 16.59
#